data_AF-A0A5M3Z656-F1
#
_entry.id   AF-A0A5M3Z656-F1
#
_cell.length_a   1.000
_cell.length_b   1.000
_cell.length_c   1.000
_cell.angle_alpha   90.00
_cell.angle_beta   90.00
_cell.angle_gamma   90.00
#
_symmetry.space_group_name_H-M   'P 1'
#
loop_
_entity.id
_entity.type
_entity.pdbx_description
1 polymer ?
#
loop_
_entity_poly.entity_id
_entity_poly.type
_entity_poly.pdbx_seq_one_letter_code
_entity_poly.pdbx_strand_id
1 'polypeptide(L)'
;MILAALTTLEDQGTYALASNYGGLVARILFQPIEESSRTMFASLLNSARSGKQMIGNLTAAKAHLADILWAYAMLSVLVVPLGPYLVPQVFHILGGDRWASAEVDGLLSVYCYYIPFLAFNGISEAFVSSVASPSDLRRQAGWMGVFSGCFALAAFLFLQVGQLGARGLVYANIVNMAVRTAWSYAFIKSYFIGHGTTMKLADFSLSPPVYIAGTITSAMLARTGFSDTSFRKFLKDVAISATYGLTL
;
A
#
# COMPACT_ATOMS: atom_id res chain seq x y z
N MET A 1 10.06 -17.04 14.25
CA MET A 1 11.22 -17.95 14.15
C MET A 1 12.22 -17.48 13.10
N ILE A 2 11.83 -17.25 11.83
CA ILE A 2 12.77 -16.73 10.80
C ILE A 2 13.29 -15.31 11.10
N LEU A 3 12.42 -14.36 11.51
CA LEU A 3 12.89 -13.02 11.89
C LEU A 3 13.89 -13.06 13.06
N ALA A 4 13.60 -13.85 14.09
CA ALA A 4 14.47 -13.99 15.25
C ALA A 4 15.88 -14.52 14.92
N ALA A 5 16.04 -15.21 13.79
CA ALA A 5 17.33 -15.70 13.32
C ALA A 5 18.09 -14.71 12.41
N LEU A 6 17.39 -13.71 11.85
CA LEU A 6 17.92 -12.83 10.81
C LEU A 6 18.07 -11.36 11.24
N THR A 7 17.59 -10.97 12.42
CA THR A 7 17.62 -9.58 12.90
C THR A 7 17.74 -9.52 14.42
N THR A 8 18.27 -8.41 14.93
CA THR A 8 18.46 -8.18 16.37
C THR A 8 17.12 -8.02 17.10
N LEU A 9 17.12 -8.21 18.42
CA LEU A 9 15.91 -7.97 19.25
C LEU A 9 15.49 -6.50 19.26
N GLU A 10 16.46 -5.59 19.13
CA GLU A 10 16.23 -4.15 19.07
C GLU A 10 15.50 -3.76 17.77
N ASP A 11 16.03 -4.19 16.62
CA ASP A 11 15.39 -3.98 15.31
C ASP A 11 13.96 -4.55 15.26
N GLN A 12 13.76 -5.74 15.85
CA GLN A 12 12.44 -6.36 15.94
C GLN A 12 11.48 -5.55 16.80
N GLY A 13 11.96 -4.99 17.92
CA GLY A 13 11.18 -4.11 18.80
C GLY A 13 10.78 -2.81 18.09
N THR A 14 11.74 -2.15 17.46
CA THR A 14 11.53 -0.89 16.70
C THR A 14 10.58 -1.11 15.52
N TYR A 15 10.79 -2.18 14.75
CA TYR A 15 9.86 -2.57 13.68
C TYR A 15 8.48 -2.90 14.22
N ALA A 16 8.37 -3.66 15.33
CA ALA A 16 7.09 -4.02 15.90
C ALA A 16 6.30 -2.79 16.36
N LEU A 17 6.96 -1.83 17.01
CA LEU A 17 6.35 -0.54 17.39
C LEU A 17 5.82 0.20 16.15
N ALA A 18 6.68 0.43 15.16
CA ALA A 18 6.29 1.15 13.94
C ALA A 18 5.19 0.43 13.15
N SER A 19 5.29 -0.90 13.01
CA SER A 19 4.29 -1.73 12.33
C SER A 19 2.97 -1.78 13.08
N ASN A 20 2.98 -1.70 14.42
CA ASN A 20 1.75 -1.70 15.21
C ASN A 20 1.02 -0.36 15.09
N TYR A 21 1.72 0.77 15.22
CA TYR A 21 1.11 2.10 15.10
C TYR A 21 0.77 2.46 13.66
N GLY A 22 1.72 2.32 12.74
CA GLY A 22 1.49 2.57 11.31
C GLY A 22 0.47 1.60 10.71
N GLY A 23 0.48 0.34 11.15
CA GLY A 23 -0.53 -0.65 10.77
C GLY A 23 -1.90 -0.30 11.30
N LEU A 24 -2.02 0.25 12.51
CA LEU A 24 -3.29 0.69 13.07
C LEU A 24 -3.90 1.87 12.29
N VAL A 25 -3.08 2.84 11.87
CA VAL A 25 -3.54 3.93 10.99
C VAL A 25 -4.06 3.38 9.66
N ALA A 26 -3.29 2.51 9.01
CA ALA A 26 -3.72 1.87 7.76
C ALA A 26 -5.02 1.08 7.94
N ARG A 27 -5.17 0.38 9.06
CA ARG A 27 -6.40 -0.35 9.40
C ARG A 27 -7.60 0.57 9.58
N ILE A 28 -7.45 1.64 10.34
CA ILE A 28 -8.53 2.62 10.55
C ILE A 28 -9.02 3.21 9.22
N LEU A 29 -8.11 3.47 8.29
CA LEU A 29 -8.45 4.08 7.01
C LEU A 29 -8.99 3.07 5.99
N PHE A 30 -8.33 1.92 5.83
CA PHE A 30 -8.61 1.01 4.71
C PHE A 30 -9.56 -0.13 5.08
N GLN A 31 -9.50 -0.68 6.30
CA GLN A 31 -10.35 -1.83 6.66
C GLN A 31 -11.86 -1.56 6.50
N PRO A 32 -12.41 -0.38 6.88
CA PRO A 32 -13.83 -0.11 6.68
C PRO A 32 -14.23 -0.15 5.20
N ILE A 33 -13.36 0.36 4.32
CA ILE A 33 -13.57 0.36 2.88
C ILE A 33 -13.50 -1.07 2.33
N GLU A 34 -12.52 -1.85 2.79
CA GLU A 34 -12.33 -3.24 2.40
C GLU A 34 -13.53 -4.11 2.78
N GLU A 35 -14.02 -3.99 4.02
CA GLU A 35 -15.13 -4.80 4.52
C GLU A 35 -16.47 -4.43 3.86
N SER A 36 -16.72 -3.12 3.68
CA SER A 36 -17.88 -2.63 2.94
C SER A 36 -17.88 -3.12 1.49
N SER A 37 -16.72 -3.02 0.82
CA SER A 37 -16.57 -3.47 -0.56
C SER A 37 -16.74 -4.98 -0.70
N ARG A 38 -16.20 -5.77 0.24
CA ARG A 38 -16.38 -7.23 0.28
C ARG A 38 -17.85 -7.61 0.34
N THR A 39 -18.62 -6.95 1.22
CA THR A 39 -20.06 -7.16 1.35
C THR A 39 -20.80 -6.78 0.06
N MET A 40 -20.44 -5.65 -0.55
CA MET A 40 -21.02 -5.21 -1.82
C MET A 40 -20.74 -6.20 -2.96
N PHE A 41 -19.48 -6.63 -3.12
CA PHE A 41 -19.10 -7.60 -4.15
C PHE A 41 -19.83 -8.93 -3.96
N ALA A 42 -19.88 -9.43 -2.72
CA ALA A 42 -20.59 -10.67 -2.42
C ALA A 42 -22.09 -10.55 -2.76
N SER A 43 -22.72 -9.41 -2.45
CA SER A 43 -24.12 -9.16 -2.77
C SER A 43 -24.35 -9.08 -4.28
N LEU A 44 -23.57 -8.28 -5.02
CA LEU A 44 -23.75 -8.08 -6.46
C LEU A 44 -23.48 -9.36 -7.25
N LEU A 45 -22.40 -10.07 -6.92
CA LEU A 45 -21.90 -11.16 -7.75
C LEU A 45 -22.54 -12.51 -7.41
N ASN A 46 -23.11 -12.69 -6.20
CA ASN A 46 -23.80 -13.92 -5.83
C ASN A 46 -25.34 -13.84 -5.90
N SER A 47 -25.95 -12.66 -6.06
CA SER A 47 -27.42 -12.50 -6.00
C SER A 47 -28.13 -12.44 -7.37
N ALA A 48 -27.42 -12.60 -8.49
CA ALA A 48 -28.02 -12.46 -9.82
C ALA A 48 -28.91 -13.66 -10.18
N ARG A 49 -30.19 -13.40 -10.53
CA ARG A 49 -31.18 -14.44 -10.88
C ARG A 49 -31.49 -14.56 -12.38
N SER A 50 -31.01 -13.62 -13.18
CA SER A 50 -31.23 -13.55 -14.63
C SER A 50 -29.98 -13.01 -15.33
N GLY A 51 -29.74 -13.44 -16.57
CA GLY A 51 -28.55 -13.06 -17.35
C GLY A 51 -28.38 -11.54 -17.53
N LYS A 52 -29.47 -10.79 -17.72
CA LYS A 52 -29.40 -9.31 -17.80
C LYS A 52 -28.97 -8.68 -16.47
N GLN A 53 -29.49 -9.18 -15.35
CA GLN A 53 -29.13 -8.70 -14.01
C GLN A 53 -27.67 -9.04 -13.67
N MET A 54 -27.20 -10.22 -14.10
CA MET A 54 -25.80 -10.63 -13.92
C MET A 54 -24.82 -9.68 -14.61
N ILE A 55 -25.10 -9.30 -15.87
CA ILE A 55 -24.26 -8.35 -16.62
C ILE A 55 -24.25 -6.97 -15.94
N GLY A 56 -25.41 -6.49 -15.50
CA GLY A 56 -25.51 -5.22 -14.77
C GLY A 56 -24.73 -5.23 -13.46
N ASN A 57 -24.90 -6.26 -12.65
CA ASN A 57 -24.19 -6.43 -11.38
C ASN A 57 -22.68 -6.57 -11.56
N LEU A 58 -22.23 -7.31 -12.59
CA LEU A 58 -20.82 -7.45 -12.92
C LEU A 58 -20.19 -6.11 -13.32
N THR A 59 -20.91 -5.32 -14.11
CA THR A 59 -20.48 -3.98 -14.53
C THR A 59 -20.38 -3.04 -13.32
N ALA A 60 -21.37 -3.07 -12.43
CA ALA A 60 -21.35 -2.28 -11.19
C ALA A 60 -20.20 -2.68 -10.26
N ALA A 61 -19.96 -3.99 -10.07
CA ALA A 61 -18.84 -4.47 -9.27
C ALA A 61 -17.48 -4.08 -9.87
N LYS A 62 -17.36 -4.15 -11.20
CA LYS A 62 -16.15 -3.68 -11.90
C LYS A 62 -15.93 -2.18 -11.69
N ALA A 63 -16.97 -1.37 -11.87
CA ALA A 63 -16.89 0.08 -11.68
C ALA A 63 -16.48 0.43 -10.25
N HIS A 64 -17.15 -0.15 -9.24
CA HIS A 64 -16.80 0.06 -7.83
C HIS A 64 -15.34 -0.30 -7.50
N LEU A 65 -14.85 -1.44 -8.01
CA LEU A 65 -13.46 -1.83 -7.84
C LEU A 65 -12.50 -0.84 -8.53
N ALA A 66 -12.81 -0.40 -9.75
CA ALA A 66 -12.00 0.56 -10.49
C ALA A 66 -11.96 1.93 -9.78
N ASP A 67 -13.09 2.41 -9.27
CA ASP A 67 -13.21 3.68 -8.56
C ASP A 67 -12.36 3.67 -7.27
N ILE A 68 -12.38 2.58 -6.49
CA ILE A 68 -11.53 2.46 -5.29
C ILE A 68 -10.05 2.38 -5.68
N LEU A 69 -9.70 1.58 -6.68
CA LEU A 69 -8.30 1.49 -7.13
C LEU A 69 -7.79 2.84 -7.64
N TRP A 70 -8.62 3.60 -8.33
CA TRP A 70 -8.30 4.95 -8.78
C TRP A 70 -8.14 5.92 -7.60
N ALA A 71 -9.05 5.87 -6.61
CA ALA A 71 -8.95 6.67 -5.39
C ALA A 71 -7.65 6.33 -4.60
N TYR A 72 -7.28 5.05 -4.52
CA TYR A 72 -6.03 4.63 -3.90
C TYR A 72 -4.81 5.03 -4.73
N ALA A 73 -4.90 5.06 -6.07
CA ALA A 73 -3.85 5.61 -6.91
C ALA A 73 -3.66 7.11 -6.65
N MET A 74 -4.76 7.87 -6.53
CA MET A 74 -4.71 9.30 -6.16
C MET A 74 -4.09 9.52 -4.79
N LEU A 75 -4.49 8.73 -3.80
CA LEU A 75 -3.85 8.77 -2.49
C LEU A 75 -2.36 8.44 -2.57
N SER A 76 -1.99 7.45 -3.38
CA SER A 76 -0.59 7.02 -3.51
C SER A 76 0.30 8.10 -4.13
N VAL A 77 -0.19 8.83 -5.14
CA VAL A 77 0.57 9.94 -5.73
C VAL A 77 0.68 11.15 -4.80
N LEU A 78 -0.11 11.24 -3.74
CA LEU A 78 0.10 12.20 -2.66
C LEU A 78 1.08 11.68 -1.62
N VAL A 79 0.85 10.47 -1.12
CA VAL A 79 1.60 9.89 0.02
C VAL A 79 3.04 9.57 -0.36
N VAL A 80 3.30 9.01 -1.55
CA VAL A 80 4.65 8.58 -1.95
C VAL A 80 5.64 9.74 -2.10
N PRO A 81 5.33 10.86 -2.79
CA PRO A 81 6.28 11.96 -2.92
C PRO A 81 6.31 12.88 -1.69
N LEU A 82 5.22 13.01 -0.93
CA LEU A 82 5.14 13.96 0.19
C LEU A 82 5.40 13.31 1.55
N GLY A 83 4.80 12.13 1.78
CA GLY A 83 4.80 11.43 3.06
C GLY A 83 6.20 11.22 3.64
N PRO A 84 7.19 10.72 2.87
CA PRO A 84 8.55 10.49 3.37
C PRO A 84 9.24 11.71 3.98
N TYR A 85 8.86 12.92 3.58
CA TYR A 85 9.45 14.17 4.04
C TYR A 85 8.59 14.86 5.09
N LEU A 86 7.25 14.83 4.94
CA LEU A 86 6.33 15.52 5.84
C LEU A 86 6.00 14.72 7.10
N VAL A 87 5.85 13.39 6.99
CA VAL A 87 5.44 12.56 8.13
C VAL A 87 6.46 12.59 9.27
N PRO A 88 7.78 12.45 9.04
CA PRO A 88 8.77 12.64 10.10
C PRO A 88 8.68 14.03 10.75
N GLN A 89 8.59 15.10 9.94
CA GLN A 89 8.52 16.48 10.44
C GLN A 89 7.29 16.71 11.35
N VAL A 90 6.11 16.25 10.93
CA VAL A 90 4.89 16.31 11.74
C VAL A 90 5.04 15.50 13.02
N PHE A 91 5.69 14.34 12.96
CA PHE A 91 5.90 13.49 14.12
C PHE A 91 6.81 14.15 15.17
N HIS A 92 7.87 14.85 14.76
CA HIS A 92 8.71 15.64 15.68
C HIS A 92 7.93 16.77 16.35
N ILE A 93 7.08 17.47 15.60
CA ILE A 93 6.25 18.57 16.13
C ILE A 93 5.28 18.05 17.21
N LEU A 94 4.70 16.86 17.01
CA LEU A 94 3.71 16.29 17.92
C LEU A 94 4.33 15.50 19.09
N GLY A 95 5.42 14.78 18.83
CA GLY A 95 6.04 13.82 19.77
C GLY A 95 7.21 14.37 20.59
N GLY A 96 7.75 15.53 20.21
CA GLY A 96 8.92 16.15 20.84
C GLY A 96 10.22 15.32 20.67
N ASP A 97 11.29 15.77 21.33
CA ASP A 97 12.65 15.24 21.15
C ASP A 97 12.83 13.76 21.54
N ARG A 98 11.86 13.16 22.25
CA ARG A 98 11.93 11.76 22.70
C ARG A 98 11.91 10.75 21.56
N TRP A 99 11.38 11.15 20.41
CA TRP A 99 11.33 10.32 19.21
C TRP A 99 12.27 10.80 18.11
N ALA A 100 13.09 11.81 18.43
CA ALA A 100 13.94 12.46 17.46
C ALA A 100 15.22 11.64 17.21
N SER A 101 15.09 10.59 16.40
CA SER A 101 16.23 9.80 15.96
C SER A 101 16.19 9.59 14.44
N ALA A 102 17.37 9.61 13.83
CA ALA A 102 17.51 9.37 12.39
C ALA A 102 16.98 7.99 11.98
N GLU A 103 16.98 7.02 12.89
CA GLU A 103 16.45 5.68 12.65
C GLU A 103 14.92 5.70 12.49
N VAL A 104 14.21 6.30 13.47
CA VAL A 104 12.75 6.47 13.47
C VAL A 104 12.29 7.28 12.26
N ASP A 105 12.99 8.36 11.92
CA ASP A 105 12.65 9.19 10.75
C ASP A 105 12.66 8.39 9.46
N GLY A 106 13.75 7.67 9.20
CA GLY A 106 13.80 6.86 7.99
C GLY A 106 12.84 5.66 8.03
N LEU A 107 12.48 5.16 9.21
CA LEU A 107 11.46 4.12 9.32
C LEU A 107 10.06 4.65 8.97
N LEU A 108 9.70 5.84 9.48
CA LEU A 108 8.47 6.54 9.11
C LEU A 108 8.43 6.86 7.61
N SER A 109 9.56 7.31 7.04
CA SER A 109 9.67 7.56 5.61
C SER A 109 9.45 6.30 4.78
N VAL A 110 10.05 5.17 5.16
CA VAL A 110 9.86 3.89 4.46
C VAL A 110 8.41 3.40 4.60
N TYR A 111 7.78 3.63 5.75
CA TYR A 111 6.39 3.27 5.97
C TYR A 111 5.42 4.02 5.04
N CYS A 112 5.74 5.26 4.65
CA CYS A 112 4.95 6.00 3.67
C CYS A 112 4.91 5.30 2.30
N TYR A 113 6.01 4.64 1.91
CA TYR A 113 6.02 3.81 0.70
C TYR A 113 5.23 2.51 0.86
N TYR A 114 5.07 2.02 2.10
CA TYR A 114 4.32 0.80 2.37
C TYR A 114 2.80 0.99 2.33
N ILE A 115 2.29 2.17 2.69
CA ILE A 115 0.85 2.50 2.75
C ILE A 115 0.10 2.15 1.45
N PRO A 116 0.56 2.56 0.24
CA PRO A 116 -0.06 2.15 -1.02
C PRO A 116 -0.21 0.63 -1.16
N PHE A 117 0.83 -0.14 -0.83
CA PHE A 117 0.79 -1.60 -0.97
C PHE A 117 -0.22 -2.24 -0.04
N LEU A 118 -0.39 -1.71 1.18
CA LEU A 118 -1.45 -2.14 2.09
C LEU A 118 -2.84 -1.89 1.47
N ALA A 119 -3.09 -0.68 0.97
CA ALA A 119 -4.37 -0.30 0.39
C ALA A 119 -4.74 -1.17 -0.83
N PHE A 120 -3.83 -1.28 -1.81
CA PHE A 120 -4.05 -2.09 -3.01
C PHE A 120 -4.19 -3.58 -2.69
N ASN A 121 -3.42 -4.10 -1.74
CA ASN A 121 -3.54 -5.49 -1.32
C ASN A 121 -4.91 -5.77 -0.68
N GLY A 122 -5.32 -4.93 0.26
CA GLY A 122 -6.57 -5.06 0.99
C GLY A 122 -7.79 -5.11 0.09
N ILE A 123 -7.96 -4.12 -0.80
CA ILE A 123 -9.12 -4.09 -1.70
C ILE A 123 -9.13 -5.25 -2.71
N SER A 124 -7.96 -5.63 -3.23
CA SER A 124 -7.85 -6.74 -4.17
C SER A 124 -8.27 -8.07 -3.51
N GLU A 125 -7.91 -8.26 -2.25
CA GLU A 125 -8.32 -9.44 -1.49
C GLU A 125 -9.75 -9.40 -0.98
N ALA A 126 -10.29 -8.23 -0.67
CA ALA A 126 -11.71 -8.06 -0.44
C ALA A 126 -12.52 -8.55 -1.64
N PHE A 127 -12.08 -8.24 -2.87
CA PHE A 127 -12.69 -8.80 -4.07
C PHE A 127 -12.50 -10.32 -4.16
N VAL A 128 -11.26 -10.82 -4.11
CA VAL A 128 -10.99 -12.27 -4.23
C VAL A 128 -11.82 -13.07 -3.22
N SER A 129 -11.81 -12.67 -1.95
CA SER A 129 -12.54 -13.36 -0.88
C SER A 129 -14.06 -13.34 -1.05
N SER A 130 -14.61 -12.35 -1.77
CA SER A 130 -16.06 -12.25 -2.01
C SER A 130 -16.58 -13.17 -3.12
N VAL A 131 -15.70 -13.64 -4.02
CA VAL A 131 -16.06 -14.46 -5.20
C VAL A 131 -15.33 -15.79 -5.29
N ALA A 132 -14.26 -15.99 -4.51
CA ALA A 132 -13.43 -17.18 -4.61
C ALA A 132 -14.21 -18.44 -4.21
N SER A 133 -14.18 -19.43 -5.09
CA SER A 133 -14.72 -20.75 -4.79
C SER A 133 -13.81 -21.50 -3.79
N PRO A 134 -14.29 -22.59 -3.14
CA PRO A 134 -13.45 -23.40 -2.27
C PRO A 134 -12.17 -23.95 -2.94
N SER A 135 -12.19 -24.20 -4.26
CA SER A 135 -11.00 -24.62 -5.01
C SER A 135 -10.03 -23.46 -5.23
N ASP A 136 -10.53 -22.25 -5.46
CA ASP A 136 -9.69 -21.05 -5.56
C ASP A 136 -9.03 -20.71 -4.22
N LEU A 137 -9.74 -20.88 -3.10
CA LEU A 137 -9.19 -20.71 -1.75
C LEU A 137 -8.09 -21.75 -1.46
N ARG A 138 -8.27 -23.01 -1.90
CA ARG A 138 -7.19 -24.03 -1.81
C ARG A 138 -5.98 -23.64 -2.66
N ARG A 139 -6.19 -23.11 -3.87
CA ARG A 139 -5.11 -22.60 -4.71
C ARG A 139 -4.38 -21.45 -4.02
N GLN A 140 -5.13 -20.49 -3.45
CA GLN A 140 -4.56 -19.37 -2.68
C GLN A 140 -3.76 -19.86 -1.47
N ALA A 141 -4.26 -20.85 -0.73
CA ALA A 141 -3.55 -21.46 0.38
C ALA A 141 -2.22 -22.11 -0.07
N GLY A 142 -2.19 -22.73 -1.26
CA GLY A 142 -0.95 -23.20 -1.87
C GLY A 142 0.02 -22.05 -2.18
N TRP A 143 -0.49 -20.94 -2.72
CA TRP A 143 0.30 -19.73 -2.99
C TRP A 143 0.82 -19.05 -1.71
N MET A 144 0.23 -19.28 -0.53
CA MET A 144 0.79 -18.79 0.75
C MET A 144 2.22 -19.30 0.98
N GLY A 145 2.55 -20.50 0.49
CA GLY A 145 3.92 -21.01 0.55
C GLY A 145 4.89 -20.16 -0.28
N VAL A 146 4.49 -19.78 -1.50
CA VAL A 146 5.28 -18.90 -2.37
C VAL A 146 5.42 -17.50 -1.75
N PHE A 147 4.34 -16.94 -1.21
CA PHE A 147 4.38 -15.64 -0.53
C PHE A 147 5.35 -15.67 0.67
N SER A 148 5.28 -16.74 1.47
CA SER A 148 6.20 -16.94 2.60
C SER A 148 7.66 -17.08 2.15
N GLY A 149 7.90 -17.81 1.06
CA GLY A 149 9.24 -17.96 0.47
C GLY A 149 9.80 -16.64 -0.08
N CYS A 150 8.99 -15.88 -0.83
CA CYS A 150 9.36 -14.55 -1.32
C CYS A 150 9.65 -13.58 -0.16
N PHE A 151 8.82 -13.60 0.88
CA PHE A 151 9.05 -12.81 2.09
C PHE A 151 10.35 -13.21 2.77
N ALA A 152 10.60 -14.51 2.98
CA ALA A 152 11.83 -14.98 3.62
C ALA A 152 13.08 -14.61 2.82
N LEU A 153 13.02 -14.73 1.49
CA LEU A 153 14.12 -14.32 0.60
C LEU A 153 14.34 -12.81 0.67
N ALA A 154 13.28 -12.00 0.59
CA ALA A 154 13.37 -10.55 0.69
C ALA A 154 13.92 -10.12 2.06
N ALA A 155 13.44 -10.73 3.15
CA ALA A 155 13.94 -10.48 4.50
C ALA A 155 15.42 -10.85 4.60
N PHE A 156 15.85 -12.00 4.07
CA PHE A 156 17.26 -12.36 4.05
C PHE A 156 18.10 -11.34 3.29
N LEU A 157 17.70 -10.94 2.08
CA LEU A 157 18.43 -9.97 1.27
C LEU A 157 18.52 -8.61 1.96
N PHE A 158 17.42 -8.07 2.47
CA PHE A 158 17.42 -6.73 3.07
C PHE A 158 18.08 -6.68 4.45
N LEU A 159 17.99 -7.75 5.24
CA LEU A 159 18.57 -7.79 6.59
C LEU A 159 20.03 -8.21 6.61
N GLN A 160 20.38 -9.29 5.89
CA GLN A 160 21.73 -9.86 5.95
C GLN A 160 22.68 -9.23 4.93
N VAL A 161 22.22 -9.04 3.69
CA VAL A 161 23.06 -8.46 2.63
C VAL A 161 23.01 -6.93 2.71
N GLY A 162 21.82 -6.36 2.85
CA GLY A 162 21.61 -4.91 2.88
C GLY A 162 21.87 -4.25 4.23
N GLN A 163 21.90 -5.00 5.34
CA GLN A 163 22.07 -4.48 6.70
C GLN A 163 21.11 -3.31 7.04
N LEU A 164 19.87 -3.37 6.53
CA LEU A 164 18.90 -2.27 6.62
C LEU A 164 18.12 -2.23 7.95
N GLY A 165 18.40 -3.13 8.89
CA GLY A 165 17.73 -3.22 10.20
C GLY A 165 16.21 -3.26 10.08
N ALA A 166 15.51 -2.53 10.96
CA ALA A 166 14.05 -2.40 10.94
C ALA A 166 13.45 -1.93 9.59
N ARG A 167 14.17 -1.12 8.80
CA ARG A 167 13.70 -0.68 7.46
C ARG A 167 13.67 -1.84 6.48
N GLY A 168 14.64 -2.75 6.58
CA GLY A 168 14.70 -3.98 5.79
C GLY A 168 13.46 -4.86 5.97
N LEU A 169 12.92 -4.91 7.19
CA LEU A 169 11.65 -5.61 7.47
C LEU A 169 10.46 -4.96 6.77
N VAL A 170 10.39 -3.63 6.72
CA VAL A 170 9.31 -2.94 5.99
C VAL A 170 9.42 -3.20 4.49
N TYR A 171 10.63 -3.15 3.91
CA TYR A 171 10.83 -3.49 2.50
C TYR A 171 10.48 -4.94 2.18
N ALA A 172 10.81 -5.89 3.06
CA ALA A 172 10.39 -7.28 2.89
C ALA A 172 8.86 -7.43 2.87
N ASN A 173 8.15 -6.67 3.71
CA ASN A 173 6.70 -6.63 3.69
C ASN A 173 6.13 -5.96 2.42
N ILE A 174 6.76 -4.89 1.93
CA ILE A 174 6.40 -4.26 0.64
C ILE A 174 6.47 -5.31 -0.47
N VAL A 175 7.57 -6.05 -0.57
CA VAL A 175 7.73 -7.10 -1.58
C VAL A 175 6.65 -8.17 -1.43
N ASN A 176 6.38 -8.63 -0.22
CA ASN A 176 5.34 -9.62 0.04
C ASN A 176 3.95 -9.12 -0.38
N MET A 177 3.58 -7.89 -0.02
CA MET A 177 2.31 -7.30 -0.43
C MET A 177 2.25 -7.07 -1.95
N ALA A 178 3.34 -6.69 -2.60
CA ALA A 178 3.40 -6.54 -4.05
C ALA A 178 3.12 -7.85 -4.78
N VAL A 179 3.77 -8.94 -4.39
CA VAL A 179 3.56 -10.28 -4.95
C VAL A 179 2.11 -10.74 -4.73
N ARG A 180 1.59 -10.50 -3.53
CA ARG A 180 0.22 -10.87 -3.16
C ARG A 180 -0.82 -10.10 -3.97
N THR A 181 -0.63 -8.80 -4.14
CA THR A 181 -1.47 -7.95 -4.99
C THR A 181 -1.39 -8.34 -6.46
N ALA A 182 -0.21 -8.68 -6.99
CA ALA A 182 -0.07 -9.15 -8.37
C ALA A 182 -0.83 -10.46 -8.61
N TRP A 183 -0.79 -11.38 -7.64
CA TRP A 183 -1.58 -12.61 -7.70
C TRP A 183 -3.09 -12.32 -7.66
N SER A 184 -3.55 -11.47 -6.73
CA SER A 184 -4.96 -11.08 -6.63
C SER A 184 -5.43 -10.38 -7.91
N TYR A 185 -4.61 -9.52 -8.51
CA TYR A 185 -4.92 -8.88 -9.78
C TYR A 185 -5.04 -9.90 -10.92
N ALA A 186 -4.15 -10.89 -11.00
CA ALA A 186 -4.24 -11.97 -11.99
C ALA A 186 -5.53 -12.78 -11.82
N PHE A 187 -5.95 -13.03 -10.57
CA PHE A 187 -7.23 -13.66 -10.26
C PHE A 187 -8.40 -12.80 -10.75
N ILE A 188 -8.45 -11.52 -10.36
CA ILE A 188 -9.51 -10.57 -10.72
C ILE A 188 -9.65 -10.47 -12.23
N LYS A 189 -8.53 -10.33 -12.95
CA LYS A 189 -8.51 -10.28 -14.42
C LYS A 189 -9.09 -11.55 -15.02
N SER A 190 -8.68 -12.73 -14.52
CA SER A 190 -9.19 -14.02 -15.00
C SER A 190 -10.68 -14.19 -14.72
N TYR A 191 -11.15 -13.72 -13.55
CA TYR A 191 -12.56 -13.74 -13.16
C TYR A 191 -13.41 -12.91 -14.13
N PHE A 192 -13.04 -11.66 -14.42
CA PHE A 192 -13.79 -10.82 -15.35
C PHE A 192 -13.79 -11.40 -16.78
N ILE A 193 -12.64 -11.93 -17.25
CA ILE A 193 -12.52 -12.57 -18.58
C ILE A 193 -13.46 -13.77 -18.68
N GLY A 194 -13.53 -14.62 -17.64
CA GLY A 194 -14.46 -15.75 -17.60
C GLY A 194 -15.93 -15.35 -17.69
N HIS A 195 -16.25 -14.08 -17.37
CA HIS A 195 -17.60 -13.52 -17.43
C HIS A 195 -17.80 -12.56 -18.62
N GLY A 196 -16.94 -12.62 -19.64
CA GLY A 196 -17.10 -11.86 -20.89
C GLY A 196 -16.75 -10.37 -20.79
N THR A 197 -16.03 -9.96 -19.75
CA THR A 197 -15.56 -8.57 -19.56
C THR A 197 -14.06 -8.55 -19.32
N THR A 198 -13.40 -7.40 -19.46
CA THR A 198 -11.97 -7.28 -19.18
C THR A 198 -11.72 -6.11 -18.25
N MET A 199 -10.86 -6.30 -17.26
CA MET A 199 -10.33 -5.22 -16.43
C MET A 199 -8.89 -4.92 -16.84
N LYS A 200 -8.61 -3.70 -17.27
CA LYS A 200 -7.26 -3.27 -17.68
C LYS A 200 -6.63 -2.44 -16.57
N LEU A 201 -5.30 -2.45 -16.47
CA LEU A 201 -4.54 -1.55 -15.58
C LEU A 201 -4.84 -0.06 -15.89
N ALA A 202 -5.12 0.24 -17.15
CA ALA A 202 -5.50 1.59 -17.59
C ALA A 202 -6.83 2.06 -17.00
N ASP A 203 -7.70 1.16 -16.53
CA ASP A 203 -9.01 1.52 -15.96
C ASP A 203 -8.86 2.27 -14.62
N PHE A 204 -7.70 2.19 -13.96
CA PHE A 204 -7.41 2.86 -12.68
C PHE A 204 -6.03 3.53 -12.63
N SER A 205 -5.28 3.53 -13.74
CA SER A 205 -4.01 4.25 -13.83
C SER A 205 -4.26 5.75 -13.97
N LEU A 206 -3.43 6.55 -13.31
CA LEU A 206 -3.45 8.00 -13.48
C LEU A 206 -2.74 8.41 -14.76
N SER A 207 -2.93 9.66 -15.15
CA SER A 207 -2.25 10.22 -16.31
C SER A 207 -0.73 10.26 -16.05
N PRO A 208 0.11 9.92 -17.04
CA PRO A 208 1.58 9.94 -16.89
C PRO A 208 2.16 11.25 -16.30
N PRO A 209 1.65 12.45 -16.62
CA PRO A 209 2.13 13.71 -16.04
C PRO A 209 2.05 13.77 -14.52
N VAL A 210 1.04 13.14 -13.91
CA VAL A 210 0.87 13.11 -12.45
C VAL A 210 2.06 12.42 -11.77
N TYR A 211 2.50 11.29 -12.31
CA TYR A 211 3.67 10.59 -11.79
C TYR A 211 4.95 11.41 -11.97
N ILE A 212 5.10 12.09 -13.11
CA ILE A 212 6.24 12.98 -13.37
C ILE A 212 6.27 14.13 -12.36
N ALA A 213 5.14 14.82 -12.15
CA ALA A 213 5.02 15.88 -11.16
C ALA A 213 5.37 15.38 -9.75
N GLY A 214 4.92 14.18 -9.37
CA GLY A 214 5.27 13.57 -8.09
C GLY A 214 6.78 13.32 -7.95
N THR A 215 7.43 12.79 -8.99
CA THR A 215 8.89 12.57 -8.97
C THR A 215 9.68 13.86 -8.86
N ILE A 216 9.26 14.92 -9.57
CA ILE A 216 9.87 16.25 -9.49
C ILE A 216 9.73 16.81 -8.08
N THR A 217 8.52 16.75 -7.51
CA THR A 217 8.26 17.23 -6.14
C THR A 217 9.11 16.49 -5.12
N SER A 218 9.18 15.16 -5.19
CA SER A 218 10.05 14.36 -4.31
C SER A 218 11.52 14.75 -4.45
N ALA A 219 12.00 14.98 -5.68
CA ALA A 219 13.36 15.45 -5.91
C ALA A 219 13.63 16.86 -5.36
N MET A 220 12.64 17.76 -5.42
CA MET A 220 12.74 19.10 -4.83
C MET A 220 12.81 19.03 -3.30
N LEU A 221 11.95 18.22 -2.67
CA LEU A 221 11.95 18.00 -1.22
C LEU A 221 13.21 17.27 -0.73
N ALA A 222 13.77 16.35 -1.53
CA ALA A 222 15.06 15.71 -1.22
C ALA A 222 16.21 16.73 -1.19
N ARG A 223 16.19 17.72 -2.09
CA ARG A 223 17.23 18.75 -2.20
C ARG A 223 17.19 19.78 -1.07
N THR A 224 16.05 19.96 -0.40
CA THR A 224 15.95 20.90 0.74
C THR A 224 16.62 20.38 2.02
N GLY A 225 17.11 19.12 2.04
CA GLY A 225 17.98 18.56 3.07
C GLY A 225 17.31 18.32 4.43
N PHE A 226 17.56 17.20 5.08
CA PHE A 226 16.98 16.87 6.40
C PHE A 226 17.53 17.72 7.57
N SER A 227 18.57 18.54 7.37
CA SER A 227 19.40 19.08 8.46
C SER A 227 18.93 20.39 9.09
N ASP A 228 17.82 20.99 8.64
CA ASP A 228 17.31 22.25 9.20
C ASP A 228 15.84 22.11 9.61
N THR A 229 15.59 21.70 10.86
CA THR A 229 14.25 21.57 11.47
C THR A 229 13.60 22.92 11.79
N SER A 230 14.04 24.01 11.16
CA SER A 230 13.42 25.31 11.32
C SER A 230 11.97 25.31 10.81
N PHE A 231 11.06 25.94 11.57
CA PHE A 231 9.67 26.19 11.18
C PHE A 231 9.56 26.82 9.78
N ARG A 232 10.57 27.63 9.38
CA ARG A 232 10.65 28.23 8.05
C ARG A 232 10.85 27.20 6.94
N LYS A 233 11.54 26.10 7.19
CA LYS A 233 11.71 24.99 6.24
C LYS A 233 10.40 24.22 6.11
N PHE A 234 9.75 23.89 7.22
CA PHE A 234 8.42 23.25 7.20
C PHE A 234 7.42 24.04 6.34
N LEU A 235 7.36 25.36 6.50
CA LEU A 235 6.52 26.21 5.66
C LEU A 235 6.88 26.15 4.16
N LYS A 236 8.16 26.04 3.80
CA LYS A 236 8.59 25.89 2.40
C LYS A 236 8.20 24.53 1.83
N ASP A 237 8.42 23.46 2.58
CA ASP A 237 8.08 22.10 2.15
C ASP A 237 6.55 21.98 1.98
N VAL A 238 5.75 22.60 2.86
CA VAL A 238 4.30 22.70 2.74
C VAL A 238 3.89 23.51 1.49
N ALA A 239 4.56 24.63 1.19
CA ALA A 239 4.26 25.43 0.00
C ALA A 239 4.56 24.67 -1.32
N ILE A 240 5.68 23.94 -1.37
CA ILE A 240 6.02 23.05 -2.50
C ILE A 240 4.95 21.96 -2.64
N SER A 241 4.57 21.34 -1.53
CA SER A 241 3.55 20.30 -1.48
C SER A 241 2.17 20.82 -1.92
N ALA A 242 1.80 22.04 -1.54
CA ALA A 242 0.55 22.68 -1.96
C ALA A 242 0.54 22.97 -3.46
N THR A 243 1.68 23.40 -4.03
CA THR A 243 1.82 23.61 -5.47
C THR A 243 1.64 22.30 -6.23
N TYR A 244 2.23 21.21 -5.75
CA TYR A 244 2.03 19.87 -6.31
C TYR A 244 0.56 19.41 -6.21
N GLY A 245 -0.08 19.63 -5.06
CA GLY A 245 -1.50 19.31 -4.87
C GLY A 245 -2.44 20.03 -5.85
N LEU A 246 -2.08 21.24 -6.30
CA LEU A 246 -2.84 21.98 -7.33
C LEU A 246 -2.65 21.43 -8.75
N THR A 247 -1.67 20.54 -8.97
CA THR A 247 -1.40 19.92 -10.29
C THR A 247 -2.04 18.53 -10.47
N LEU A 248 -2.68 18.01 -9.42
CA LEU A 248 -3.42 16.75 -9.42
C LEU A 248 -4.88 16.98 -9.81
#